data_AF-A0A8C4T903-F1
#
_entry.id   AF-A0A8C4T903-F1
#
_cell.length_a   1.000
_cell.length_b   1.000
_cell.length_c   1.000
_cell.angle_alpha   90.00
_cell.angle_beta   90.00
_cell.angle_gamma   90.00
#
_symmetry.space_group_name_H-M   'P 1'
#
loop_
_entity.id
_entity.type
_entity.pdbx_description
1 polymer ?
#
loop_
_entity_poly.entity_id
_entity_poly.type
_entity_poly.pdbx_seq_one_letter_code
_entity_poly.pdbx_strand_id
1 'polypeptide(L)'
;QMVKSGCRTPRIELEEIGPSFDFSLRRVHLASDDLYKKAHKQPKQLKPKKKKNISHDAFGTKYGRLHMQKQDLSKLQTRKMKGLRKRRGEVTEEEHGSPKKAKSD
;
A
#
# COMPACT_ATOMS: atom_id res chain seq x y z
N GLN A 1 -44.04 -3.40 -4.88
CA GLN A 1 -43.78 -4.86 -4.88
C GLN A 1 -42.52 -5.19 -5.70
N MET A 2 -41.90 -6.36 -5.51
CA MET A 2 -40.71 -6.78 -6.28
C MET A 2 -41.12 -7.74 -7.40
N VAL A 3 -40.86 -7.36 -8.64
CA VAL A 3 -41.23 -8.10 -9.85
C VAL A 3 -40.00 -8.75 -10.49
N LYS A 4 -40.16 -9.94 -11.09
CA LYS A 4 -39.08 -10.64 -11.80
C LYS A 4 -38.60 -9.80 -12.99
N SER A 5 -37.29 -9.55 -13.06
CA SER A 5 -36.62 -8.71 -14.06
C SER A 5 -35.74 -9.50 -15.05
N GLY A 6 -35.59 -10.81 -14.88
CA GLY A 6 -34.70 -11.65 -15.70
C GLY A 6 -33.20 -11.54 -15.36
N CYS A 7 -32.81 -10.67 -14.44
CA CYS A 7 -31.45 -10.53 -13.91
C CYS A 7 -31.44 -10.67 -12.38
N ARG A 8 -30.24 -10.72 -11.77
CA ARG A 8 -30.09 -10.84 -10.30
C ARG A 8 -30.68 -9.66 -9.51
N THR A 9 -30.81 -8.49 -10.14
CA THR A 9 -31.45 -7.30 -9.55
C THR A 9 -32.93 -7.22 -9.97
N PRO A 10 -33.89 -7.29 -9.03
CA PRO A 10 -35.33 -7.30 -9.32
C PRO A 10 -35.85 -5.94 -9.80
N ARG A 11 -37.02 -5.95 -10.47
CA ARG A 11 -37.72 -4.72 -10.84
C ARG A 11 -38.54 -4.24 -9.65
N ILE A 12 -38.35 -2.99 -9.26
CA ILE A 12 -38.97 -2.41 -8.07
C ILE A 12 -40.17 -1.57 -8.52
N GLU A 13 -41.33 -1.87 -7.97
CA GLU A 13 -42.54 -1.05 -8.08
C GLU A 13 -42.91 -0.53 -6.69
N LEU A 14 -43.35 0.72 -6.60
CA LEU A 14 -43.69 1.37 -5.35
C LEU A 14 -45.18 1.74 -5.36
N GLU A 15 -45.83 1.55 -4.22
CA GLU A 15 -47.20 2.01 -3.96
C GLU A 15 -47.12 3.05 -2.84
N GLU A 16 -47.83 4.16 -2.98
CA GLU A 16 -47.83 5.21 -1.97
C GLU A 16 -48.66 4.79 -0.76
N ILE A 17 -48.05 4.83 0.43
CA ILE A 17 -48.65 4.35 1.69
C ILE A 17 -48.67 5.41 2.80
N GLY A 18 -48.18 6.63 2.52
CA GLY A 18 -47.87 7.58 3.58
C GLY A 18 -47.96 9.04 3.15
N PRO A 19 -47.90 9.95 4.14
CA PRO A 19 -48.15 11.37 3.91
C PRO A 19 -47.13 11.95 2.93
N SER A 20 -47.65 12.66 1.93
CA SER A 20 -46.86 13.44 0.99
C SER A 20 -46.63 14.83 1.58
N PHE A 21 -45.35 15.22 1.70
CA PHE A 21 -44.95 16.50 2.28
C PHE A 21 -44.02 17.25 1.36
N ASP A 22 -44.29 18.55 1.20
CA ASP A 22 -43.41 19.49 0.53
C ASP A 22 -42.66 20.34 1.57
N PHE A 23 -41.35 20.17 1.66
CA PHE A 23 -40.51 20.94 2.56
C PHE A 23 -39.85 22.12 1.84
N SER A 24 -39.91 23.30 2.46
CA SER A 24 -39.16 24.50 2.05
C SER A 24 -38.21 24.94 3.16
N LEU A 25 -36.97 25.27 2.79
CA LEU A 25 -35.99 25.79 3.74
C LEU A 25 -36.31 27.25 4.06
N ARG A 26 -36.33 27.59 5.35
CA ARG A 26 -36.49 28.97 5.83
C ARG A 26 -35.18 29.47 6.43
N ARG A 27 -35.07 29.49 7.76
CA ARG A 27 -33.86 29.91 8.46
C ARG A 27 -33.06 28.68 8.88
N VAL A 28 -31.74 28.78 8.80
CA VAL A 28 -30.82 27.71 9.21
C VAL A 28 -29.90 28.25 10.29
N HIS A 29 -29.71 27.47 11.36
CA HIS A 29 -28.72 27.72 12.39
C HIS A 29 -27.78 26.52 12.47
N LEU A 30 -26.60 26.64 11.86
CA LEU A 30 -25.60 25.58 11.88
C LEU A 30 -24.93 25.50 13.26
N ALA A 31 -24.51 24.29 13.63
CA ALA A 31 -23.69 24.11 14.81
C ALA A 31 -22.31 24.75 14.62
N SER A 32 -21.69 25.20 15.71
CA SER A 32 -20.27 25.58 15.68
C SER A 32 -19.38 24.37 15.40
N ASP A 33 -18.22 24.62 14.80
CA ASP A 33 -17.26 23.56 14.43
C ASP A 33 -16.86 22.67 15.60
N ASP A 34 -16.72 23.24 16.79
CA ASP A 34 -16.32 22.49 17.99
C ASP A 34 -17.41 21.54 18.46
N LEU A 35 -18.67 21.99 18.43
CA LEU A 35 -19.83 21.16 18.78
C LEU A 35 -20.01 20.04 17.76
N TYR A 36 -19.87 20.36 16.47
CA TYR A 36 -19.94 19.39 15.39
C TYR A 36 -18.87 18.29 15.54
N LYS A 37 -17.61 18.66 15.77
CA LYS A 37 -16.50 17.71 15.99
C LYS A 37 -16.71 16.85 17.23
N LYS A 38 -17.26 17.43 18.30
CA LYS A 38 -17.53 16.70 19.55
C LYS A 38 -18.66 15.68 19.38
N ALA A 39 -19.75 16.06 18.73
CA ALA A 39 -20.90 15.18 18.48
C ALA A 39 -20.54 14.01 17.56
N HIS A 40 -19.70 14.24 16.54
CA HIS A 40 -19.26 13.21 15.59
C HIS A 40 -18.01 12.43 16.04
N LYS A 41 -17.61 12.54 17.31
CA LYS A 41 -16.43 11.83 17.82
C LYS A 41 -16.73 10.34 18.01
N GLN A 42 -16.18 9.50 17.15
CA GLN A 42 -16.22 8.05 17.34
C GLN A 42 -15.32 7.61 18.52
N PRO A 43 -15.75 6.64 19.33
CA PRO A 43 -14.94 6.11 20.42
C PRO A 43 -13.69 5.40 19.87
N LYS A 44 -12.59 5.48 20.63
CA LYS A 44 -11.26 5.01 20.19
C LYS A 44 -11.23 3.50 19.90
N GLN A 45 -12.10 2.73 20.57
CA GLN A 45 -12.23 1.29 20.41
C GLN A 45 -12.83 0.91 19.04
N LEU A 46 -13.82 1.67 18.53
CA LEU A 46 -14.44 1.43 17.23
C LEU A 46 -13.57 1.87 16.05
N LYS A 47 -12.65 2.82 16.27
CA LYS A 47 -11.73 3.31 15.23
C LYS A 47 -10.29 2.89 15.54
N PRO A 48 -9.94 1.59 15.39
CA PRO A 48 -8.59 1.14 15.63
C PRO A 48 -7.62 1.81 14.66
N LYS A 49 -6.57 2.42 15.21
CA LYS A 49 -5.50 3.02 14.39
C LYS A 49 -4.67 1.89 13.78
N LYS A 50 -4.55 1.88 12.45
CA LYS A 50 -3.63 0.98 11.76
C LYS A 50 -2.19 1.33 12.16
N LYS A 51 -1.46 0.36 12.72
CA LYS A 51 -0.02 0.48 12.98
C LYS A 51 0.73 0.07 11.72
N LYS A 52 1.63 0.91 11.21
CA LYS A 52 2.39 0.63 9.99
C LYS A 52 3.23 -0.65 10.17
N ASN A 53 3.34 -1.45 9.12
CA ASN A 53 4.09 -2.71 9.07
C ASN A 53 3.61 -3.79 10.06
N ILE A 54 2.43 -3.65 10.65
CA ILE A 54 1.80 -4.66 11.51
C ILE A 54 0.41 -4.98 10.94
N SER A 55 0.15 -6.25 10.73
CA SER A 55 -1.12 -6.74 10.20
C SER A 55 -1.54 -8.03 10.89
N HIS A 56 -2.81 -8.36 10.76
CA HIS A 56 -3.43 -9.53 11.38
C HIS A 56 -3.96 -10.43 10.27
N ASP A 57 -3.77 -11.73 10.43
CA ASP A 57 -4.30 -12.75 9.52
C ASP A 57 -5.78 -13.05 9.83
N ALA A 58 -6.47 -13.77 8.95
CA ALA A 58 -7.85 -14.21 9.16
C ALA A 58 -8.01 -15.03 10.45
N PHE A 59 -6.95 -15.73 10.87
CA PHE A 59 -6.89 -16.49 12.12
C PHE A 59 -6.40 -15.69 13.33
N GLY A 60 -6.23 -14.37 13.20
CA GLY A 60 -5.85 -13.47 14.30
C GLY A 60 -4.36 -13.45 14.66
N THR A 61 -3.50 -14.16 13.93
CA THR A 61 -2.04 -14.10 14.12
C THR A 61 -1.50 -12.74 13.68
N LYS A 62 -0.56 -12.18 14.46
CA LYS A 62 0.04 -10.86 14.19
C LYS A 62 1.37 -11.02 13.46
N TYR A 63 1.50 -10.40 12.29
CA TYR A 63 2.73 -10.42 11.50
C TYR A 63 3.29 -9.01 11.28
N GLY A 64 4.61 -8.92 11.26
CA GLY A 64 5.37 -7.70 11.00
C GLY A 64 6.11 -7.77 9.67
N ARG A 65 6.00 -6.74 8.83
CA ARG A 65 6.74 -6.69 7.55
C ARG A 65 8.08 -5.97 7.72
N LEU A 66 9.18 -6.69 7.53
CA LEU A 66 10.52 -6.11 7.42
C LEU A 66 10.79 -5.73 5.97
N HIS A 67 11.13 -4.46 5.74
CA HIS A 67 11.52 -3.97 4.41
C HIS A 67 13.05 -3.85 4.34
N MET A 68 13.70 -4.93 3.92
CA MET A 68 15.15 -4.94 3.70
C MET A 68 15.52 -4.01 2.55
N GLN A 69 16.56 -3.20 2.76
CA GLN A 69 17.14 -2.39 1.68
C GLN A 69 17.94 -3.30 0.73
N LYS A 70 18.03 -2.89 -0.54
CA LYS A 70 18.90 -3.56 -1.51
C LYS A 70 20.36 -3.36 -1.08
N GLN A 71 21.07 -4.45 -0.80
CA GLN A 71 22.49 -4.41 -0.45
C GLN A 71 23.34 -4.38 -1.73
N ASP A 72 24.08 -3.29 -1.94
CA ASP A 72 25.03 -3.17 -3.05
C ASP A 72 26.41 -3.68 -2.63
N LEU A 73 26.83 -4.81 -3.20
CA LEU A 73 28.12 -5.46 -2.92
C LEU A 73 29.25 -5.00 -3.84
N SER A 74 28.96 -4.16 -4.84
CA SER A 74 29.99 -3.67 -5.77
C SER A 74 31.07 -2.83 -5.08
N LYS A 75 30.72 -2.21 -3.95
CA LYS A 75 31.63 -1.44 -3.09
C LYS A 75 32.45 -2.32 -2.15
N LEU A 76 32.13 -3.60 -2.02
CA LEU A 76 32.79 -4.50 -1.11
C LEU A 76 34.14 -4.95 -1.70
N GLN A 77 35.21 -4.24 -1.36
CA GLN A 77 36.55 -4.70 -1.70
C GLN A 77 36.97 -5.84 -0.78
N THR A 78 37.16 -7.03 -1.35
CA THR A 78 37.65 -8.19 -0.60
C THR A 78 39.14 -8.06 -0.29
N ARG A 79 39.60 -8.79 0.74
CA ARG A 79 41.02 -8.82 1.13
C ARG A 79 41.86 -9.36 -0.03
N LYS A 80 42.86 -8.60 -0.48
CA LYS A 80 43.79 -9.00 -1.54
C LYS A 80 44.77 -10.06 -1.05
N MET A 81 44.32 -11.32 -0.99
CA MET A 81 45.16 -12.45 -0.58
C MET A 81 46.30 -12.70 -1.57
N LYS A 82 47.44 -13.18 -1.07
CA LYS A 82 48.66 -13.43 -1.89
C LYS A 82 48.40 -14.37 -3.06
N GLY A 83 47.50 -15.35 -2.91
CA GLY A 83 47.12 -16.29 -3.97
C GLY A 83 46.26 -15.70 -5.10
N LEU A 84 45.57 -14.58 -4.85
CA LEU A 84 44.68 -13.93 -5.83
C LEU A 84 45.37 -12.77 -6.57
N ARG A 85 46.65 -12.50 -6.27
CA ARG A 85 47.44 -11.45 -6.93
C ARG A 85 48.05 -12.03 -8.20
N LYS A 86 47.78 -11.42 -9.35
CA LYS A 86 48.39 -11.79 -10.64
C LYS A 86 49.92 -11.74 -10.52
N ARG A 87 50.60 -12.86 -10.79
CA ARG A 87 52.05 -12.94 -10.87
C ARG A 87 52.48 -12.47 -12.27
N ARG A 88 53.64 -11.81 -12.36
CA ARG A 88 54.25 -11.43 -13.64
C ARG A 88 54.97 -12.67 -14.20
N GLY A 89 54.25 -13.58 -14.86
CA GLY A 89 54.79 -14.79 -15.48
C GLY A 89 53.70 -15.80 -15.84
N GLU A 90 53.65 -16.14 -17.14
CA GLU A 90 52.74 -17.05 -17.88
C GLU A 90 51.22 -16.84 -17.69
N VAL A 91 50.58 -16.40 -18.78
CA VAL A 91 49.14 -16.29 -18.94
C VAL A 91 48.66 -17.58 -19.58
N THR A 92 47.96 -18.43 -18.83
CA THR A 92 46.96 -19.32 -19.43
C THR A 92 45.63 -18.58 -19.44
N GLU A 93 45.05 -18.49 -20.62
CA GLU A 93 43.81 -17.82 -20.93
C GLU A 93 42.63 -18.59 -20.32
N GLU A 94 41.83 -17.92 -19.51
CA GLU A 94 40.41 -18.25 -19.38
C GLU A 94 39.61 -16.95 -19.54
N GLU A 95 39.09 -16.80 -20.75
CA GLU A 95 38.11 -15.81 -21.19
C GLU A 95 36.81 -15.97 -20.39
N HIS A 96 36.32 -14.87 -19.79
CA HIS A 96 34.91 -14.47 -19.79
C HIS A 96 34.75 -13.08 -19.15
N GLY A 97 34.47 -12.03 -19.94
CA GLY A 97 33.87 -10.80 -19.40
C GLY A 97 34.08 -9.46 -20.13
N SER A 98 33.34 -9.24 -21.23
CA SER A 98 32.81 -7.96 -21.79
C SER A 98 33.77 -6.80 -22.19
N PRO A 99 33.51 -6.10 -23.31
CA PRO A 99 34.47 -5.19 -23.95
C PRO A 99 34.51 -3.81 -23.28
N LYS A 100 35.72 -3.32 -22.96
CA LYS A 100 35.93 -1.91 -22.59
C LYS A 100 36.35 -1.12 -23.84
N LYS A 101 35.54 -0.13 -24.22
CA LYS A 101 35.85 0.86 -25.27
C LYS A 101 37.13 1.62 -24.92
N ALA A 102 38.07 1.65 -25.86
CA ALA A 102 39.24 2.52 -25.82
C ALA A 102 38.84 3.97 -26.14
N LYS A 103 39.36 4.94 -25.37
CA LYS A 103 39.46 6.33 -25.82
C LYS A 103 40.81 6.49 -26.52
N SER A 104 40.78 6.94 -27.77
CA SER A 104 41.91 7.63 -28.40
C SER A 104 42.03 9.03 -27.79
N ASP A 105 43.27 9.46 -27.55
CA ASP A 105 43.77 10.77 -27.05
C ASP A 105 42.77 11.76 -26.43
#